data_AF-A0A818G4G2-F1
#
_entry.id   AF-A0A818G4G2-F1
#
_cell.length_a   1.000
_cell.length_b   1.000
_cell.length_c   1.000
_cell.angle_alpha   90.00
_cell.angle_beta   90.00
_cell.angle_gamma   90.00
#
_symmetry.space_group_name_H-M   'P 1'
#
loop_
_entity.id
_entity.type
_entity.pdbx_description
1 polymer ?
#
loop_
_entity_poly.entity_id
_entity_poly.type
_entity_poly.pdbx_seq_one_letter_code
_entity_poly.pdbx_strand_id
1 'polypeptide(L)'
;MGNSTSIGARVVSVLIIILGIIHLAVGIGIVVRYRQYGDVFRQAIGVSSYNIFIGIFAIIVGIMGFIAISLRRVTLCRVVAIISAVLGVFALVSLIVAMVMGAQAINFIRGRLSYHISAYVEDQNSINIMDAAQTNFRCCGENFWLDWGRSQLGSTATTGTSGSNGRRRRRRQFYPYSSPLIDAVRKRRQIITGGTFLGLPSSYSVNLPLSCCKDSGVSSPNSLGGVCVISVSNSSNSFYVSGCMPAIANVVISQLAGFVLINTCLAILSFVFFALIIRMFPDMFDPNLANNPNNPNNKQPLPNDMQQQQNQNVGYYYNNNDPNANYAYTLPQQTVYQ
;
A
#
# COMPACT_ATOMS: atom_id res chain seq x y z
N MET A 1 5.21 -8.00 -40.83
CA MET A 1 4.22 -7.74 -39.75
C MET A 1 4.68 -6.62 -38.79
N GLY A 2 5.33 -5.56 -39.30
CA GLY A 2 6.44 -4.90 -38.58
C GLY A 2 6.20 -3.59 -37.82
N ASN A 3 5.00 -2.97 -37.85
CA ASN A 3 4.79 -1.67 -37.19
C ASN A 3 3.74 -1.73 -36.07
N SER A 4 2.54 -2.27 -36.34
CA SER A 4 1.41 -2.23 -35.40
C SER A 4 1.68 -2.96 -34.06
N THR A 5 2.34 -4.12 -34.09
CA THR A 5 2.70 -4.88 -32.88
C THR A 5 3.75 -4.15 -32.04
N SER A 6 4.75 -3.55 -32.69
CA SER A 6 5.79 -2.76 -32.01
C SER A 6 5.23 -1.50 -31.35
N ILE A 7 4.28 -0.82 -32.01
CA ILE A 7 3.57 0.34 -31.46
C ILE A 7 2.76 -0.09 -30.24
N GLY A 8 2.01 -1.19 -30.34
CA GLY A 8 1.24 -1.74 -29.22
C GLY A 8 2.11 -2.04 -28.00
N ALA A 9 3.27 -2.68 -28.19
CA ALA A 9 4.19 -2.99 -27.08
C ALA A 9 4.77 -1.73 -26.43
N ARG A 10 5.06 -0.67 -27.20
CA ARG A 10 5.49 0.64 -26.65
C ARG A 10 4.40 1.30 -25.84
N VAL A 11 3.16 1.28 -26.33
CA VAL A 11 2.00 1.82 -25.60
C VAL A 11 1.82 1.10 -24.28
N VAL A 12 1.87 -0.24 -24.27
CA VAL A 12 1.78 -1.03 -23.03
C VAL A 12 2.93 -0.71 -22.07
N SER A 13 4.15 -0.52 -22.56
CA SER A 13 5.28 -0.08 -21.72
C SER A 13 5.00 1.25 -21.01
N VAL A 14 4.46 2.24 -21.75
CA VAL A 14 4.11 3.54 -21.19
C VAL A 14 2.98 3.42 -20.17
N LEU A 15 1.97 2.57 -20.40
CA LEU A 15 0.91 2.31 -19.43
C LEU A 15 1.45 1.69 -18.14
N ILE A 16 2.41 0.76 -18.23
CA ILE A 16 3.09 0.19 -17.06
C ILE A 16 3.84 1.28 -16.27
N ILE A 17 4.52 2.20 -16.94
CA ILE A 17 5.19 3.34 -16.28
C ILE A 17 4.17 4.19 -15.53
N ILE A 18 3.05 4.55 -16.18
CA ILE A 18 2.00 5.38 -15.58
C ILE A 18 1.42 4.68 -14.35
N LEU A 19 1.09 3.39 -14.43
CA LEU A 19 0.63 2.63 -13.27
C LEU A 19 1.69 2.56 -12.18
N GLY A 20 2.96 2.41 -12.52
CA GLY A 20 4.07 2.43 -11.54
C GLY A 20 4.16 3.76 -10.78
N ILE A 21 3.98 4.90 -11.47
CA ILE A 21 3.91 6.22 -10.84
C ILE A 21 2.70 6.34 -9.92
N ILE A 22 1.53 5.85 -10.35
CA ILE A 22 0.31 5.84 -9.52
C ILE A 22 0.53 4.97 -8.27
N HIS A 23 1.12 3.78 -8.41
CA HIS A 23 1.50 2.90 -7.29
C HIS A 23 2.40 3.62 -6.29
N LEU A 24 3.43 4.30 -6.79
CA LEU A 24 4.38 5.06 -5.98
C LEU A 24 3.68 6.20 -5.22
N ALA A 25 2.86 7.00 -5.91
CA ALA A 25 2.13 8.11 -5.31
C ALA A 25 1.15 7.65 -4.23
N VAL A 26 0.36 6.60 -4.50
CA VAL A 26 -0.58 6.03 -3.52
C VAL A 26 0.18 5.43 -2.33
N GLY A 27 1.27 4.71 -2.58
CA GLY A 27 2.12 4.14 -1.53
C GLY A 27 2.67 5.22 -0.59
N ILE A 28 3.33 6.24 -1.14
CA ILE A 28 3.87 7.35 -0.34
C ILE A 28 2.74 8.09 0.40
N GLY A 29 1.62 8.36 -0.27
CA GLY A 29 0.48 9.07 0.32
C GLY A 29 -0.07 8.36 1.57
N ILE A 30 -0.21 7.04 1.51
CA ILE A 30 -0.67 6.23 2.66
C ILE A 30 0.37 6.26 3.79
N VAL A 31 1.66 6.04 3.49
CA VAL A 31 2.72 6.05 4.51
C VAL A 31 2.76 7.39 5.24
N VAL A 32 2.75 8.51 4.49
CA VAL A 32 2.79 9.86 5.07
C VAL A 32 1.54 10.14 5.89
N ARG A 33 0.35 9.77 5.40
CA ARG A 33 -0.92 10.06 6.09
C ARG A 33 -1.05 9.31 7.42
N TYR A 34 -0.63 8.04 7.46
CA TYR A 34 -0.85 7.16 8.61
C TYR A 34 0.36 6.99 9.52
N ARG A 35 1.51 7.61 9.22
CA ARG A 35 2.72 7.53 10.06
C ARG A 35 2.45 7.88 11.53
N GLN A 36 1.61 8.89 11.77
CA GLN A 36 1.23 9.34 13.12
C GLN A 36 0.40 8.32 13.91
N TYR A 37 -0.18 7.32 13.23
CA TYR A 37 -0.98 6.25 13.83
C TYR A 37 -0.28 4.89 13.71
N GLY A 38 1.06 4.89 13.70
CA GLY A 38 1.89 3.74 13.32
C GLY A 38 1.49 2.43 14.00
N ASP A 39 1.03 2.48 15.25
CA ASP A 39 0.59 1.31 16.02
C ASP A 39 -0.78 0.74 15.61
N VAL A 40 -1.73 1.59 15.24
CA VAL A 40 -3.09 1.19 14.82
C VAL A 40 -3.09 0.74 13.37
N PHE A 41 -2.38 1.47 12.51
CA PHE A 41 -2.34 1.23 11.06
C PHE A 41 -1.10 0.45 10.60
N ARG A 42 -0.37 -0.20 11.51
CA ARG A 42 0.90 -0.88 11.21
C ARG A 42 0.81 -1.83 10.02
N GLN A 43 -0.24 -2.66 9.96
CA GLN A 43 -0.45 -3.59 8.85
C GLN A 43 -0.71 -2.85 7.52
N ALA A 44 -1.50 -1.78 7.54
CA ALA A 44 -1.77 -0.97 6.35
C ALA A 44 -0.51 -0.25 5.83
N ILE A 45 0.34 0.25 6.73
CA ILE A 45 1.63 0.86 6.39
C ILE A 45 2.58 -0.18 5.79
N GLY A 46 2.58 -1.41 6.31
CA GLY A 46 3.37 -2.51 5.75
C GLY A 46 2.98 -2.86 4.31
N VAL A 47 1.68 -3.04 4.04
CA VAL A 47 1.15 -3.28 2.68
C VAL A 47 1.50 -2.13 1.74
N SER A 48 1.41 -0.89 2.24
CA SER A 48 1.75 0.31 1.48
C SER A 48 3.24 0.41 1.13
N SER A 49 4.12 0.03 2.06
CA SER A 49 5.58 0.00 1.83
C SER A 49 5.94 -0.94 0.67
N TYR A 50 5.29 -2.10 0.62
CA TYR A 50 5.44 -3.04 -0.49
C TYR A 50 4.91 -2.47 -1.83
N ASN A 51 3.84 -1.67 -1.80
CA ASN A 51 3.32 -0.98 -2.97
C ASN A 51 4.33 -0.01 -3.61
N ILE A 52 5.14 0.65 -2.78
CA ILE A 52 6.22 1.53 -3.21
C ILE A 52 7.27 0.72 -3.98
N PHE A 53 7.67 -0.44 -3.47
CA PHE A 53 8.65 -1.32 -4.14
C PHE A 53 8.14 -1.80 -5.50
N ILE A 54 6.90 -2.28 -5.58
CA ILE A 54 6.28 -2.68 -6.87
C ILE A 54 6.23 -1.49 -7.83
N GLY A 55 5.84 -0.30 -7.36
CA GLY A 55 5.74 0.89 -8.20
C GLY A 55 7.08 1.27 -8.84
N ILE A 56 8.16 1.30 -8.04
CA ILE A 56 9.52 1.58 -8.53
C ILE A 56 9.94 0.51 -9.54
N PHE A 57 9.72 -0.76 -9.23
CA PHE A 57 10.10 -1.86 -10.10
C PHE A 57 9.33 -1.82 -11.44
N ALA A 58 8.04 -1.52 -11.40
CA ALA A 58 7.21 -1.35 -12.60
C ALA A 58 7.71 -0.19 -13.49
N ILE A 59 8.11 0.94 -12.89
CA ILE A 59 8.69 2.07 -13.64
C ILE A 59 9.97 1.64 -14.37
N ILE A 60 10.88 0.95 -13.67
CA ILE A 60 12.14 0.47 -14.26
C ILE A 60 11.85 -0.50 -15.42
N VAL A 61 10.98 -1.48 -15.21
CA VAL A 61 10.60 -2.46 -16.25
C VAL A 61 9.95 -1.77 -17.45
N GLY A 62 9.08 -0.80 -17.22
CA GLY A 62 8.43 -0.02 -18.28
C GLY A 62 9.42 0.81 -19.11
N ILE A 63 10.37 1.49 -18.45
CA ILE A 63 11.44 2.25 -19.13
C ILE A 63 12.35 1.32 -19.93
N MET A 64 12.83 0.24 -19.31
CA MET A 64 13.67 -0.76 -19.98
C MET A 64 12.93 -1.37 -21.19
N GLY A 65 11.64 -1.66 -21.06
CA GLY A 65 10.82 -2.18 -22.14
C GLY A 65 10.65 -1.21 -23.30
N PHE A 66 10.39 0.06 -22.99
CA PHE A 66 10.31 1.10 -24.02
C PHE A 66 11.64 1.24 -24.78
N ILE A 67 12.77 1.25 -24.07
CA ILE A 67 14.12 1.32 -24.67
C ILE A 67 14.42 0.06 -25.48
N ALA A 68 14.14 -1.14 -24.96
CA ALA A 68 14.39 -2.42 -25.62
C ALA A 68 13.70 -2.51 -26.98
N ILE A 69 12.43 -2.12 -27.03
CA ILE A 69 11.61 -2.15 -28.25
C ILE A 69 12.03 -1.02 -29.22
N SER A 70 12.49 0.11 -28.69
CA SER A 70 12.97 1.22 -29.51
C SER A 70 14.30 0.91 -30.19
N LEU A 71 15.22 0.26 -29.47
CA LEU A 71 16.53 -0.14 -29.99
C LEU A 71 16.50 -1.45 -30.79
N ARG A 72 15.37 -2.18 -30.78
CA ARG A 72 15.19 -3.50 -31.42
C ARG A 72 16.29 -4.52 -31.05
N ARG A 73 16.84 -4.43 -29.84
CA ARG A 73 17.86 -5.35 -29.34
C ARG A 73 17.20 -6.62 -28.78
N VAL A 74 17.29 -7.73 -29.50
CA VAL A 74 16.64 -9.02 -29.15
C VAL A 74 17.01 -9.48 -27.74
N THR A 75 18.29 -9.44 -27.37
CA THR A 75 18.76 -9.83 -26.03
C THR A 75 18.11 -9.00 -24.92
N LEU A 76 17.95 -7.69 -25.13
CA LEU A 76 17.33 -6.80 -24.15
C LEU A 76 15.82 -7.06 -24.05
N CYS A 77 15.15 -7.28 -25.20
CA CYS A 77 13.74 -7.68 -25.22
C CYS A 77 13.51 -9.00 -24.48
N ARG A 78 14.41 -9.98 -24.61
CA ARG A 78 14.33 -11.27 -23.90
C ARG A 78 14.39 -11.08 -22.39
N VAL A 79 15.36 -10.29 -21.91
CA VAL A 79 15.51 -9.98 -20.47
C VAL A 79 14.27 -9.24 -19.95
N VAL A 80 13.82 -8.21 -20.68
CA VAL A 80 12.62 -7.45 -20.31
C VAL A 80 11.38 -8.34 -20.25
N ALA A 81 11.19 -9.25 -21.21
CA ALA A 81 10.05 -10.16 -21.22
C ALA A 81 10.01 -11.03 -19.96
N ILE A 82 11.15 -11.63 -19.59
CA ILE A 82 11.25 -12.45 -18.37
C ILE A 82 10.95 -11.60 -17.14
N ILE A 83 11.56 -10.42 -17.02
CA ILE A 83 11.34 -9.55 -15.85
C ILE A 83 9.89 -9.05 -15.80
N SER A 84 9.26 -8.75 -16.94
CA SER A 84 7.84 -8.36 -16.97
C SER A 84 6.92 -9.50 -16.56
N ALA A 85 7.22 -10.74 -16.94
CA ALA A 85 6.45 -11.89 -16.47
C ALA A 85 6.59 -12.07 -14.94
N VAL A 86 7.80 -11.91 -14.41
CA VAL A 86 8.06 -11.93 -12.95
C VAL A 86 7.32 -10.81 -12.23
N LEU A 87 7.30 -9.59 -12.78
CA LEU A 87 6.49 -8.47 -12.25
C LEU A 87 5.00 -8.83 -12.22
N GLY A 88 4.47 -9.44 -13.28
CA GLY A 88 3.08 -9.91 -13.34
C GLY A 88 2.76 -10.95 -12.26
N VAL A 89 3.66 -11.89 -12.01
CA VAL A 89 3.52 -12.88 -10.93
C VAL A 89 3.54 -12.21 -9.56
N PHE A 90 4.47 -11.28 -9.31
CA PHE A 90 4.48 -10.54 -8.05
C PHE A 90 3.18 -9.74 -7.85
N ALA A 91 2.66 -9.07 -8.88
CA ALA A 91 1.39 -8.36 -8.79
C ALA A 91 0.21 -9.30 -8.45
N LEU A 92 0.17 -10.51 -9.02
CA LEU A 92 -0.84 -11.53 -8.67
C LEU A 92 -0.72 -12.03 -7.23
N VAL A 93 0.49 -12.34 -6.76
CA VAL A 93 0.70 -12.76 -5.37
C VAL A 93 0.24 -11.66 -4.41
N SER A 94 0.55 -10.42 -4.74
CA SER A 94 0.17 -9.23 -3.95
C SER A 94 -1.34 -9.04 -3.88
N LEU A 95 -2.03 -9.29 -4.99
CA LEU A 95 -3.49 -9.31 -5.05
C LEU A 95 -4.07 -10.34 -4.09
N ILE A 96 -3.57 -11.57 -4.09
CA ILE A 96 -4.03 -12.64 -3.18
C ILE A 96 -3.80 -12.23 -1.73
N VAL A 97 -2.61 -11.72 -1.40
CA VAL A 97 -2.26 -11.26 -0.05
C VAL A 97 -3.21 -10.14 0.39
N ALA A 98 -3.49 -9.15 -0.44
CA ALA A 98 -4.39 -8.05 -0.09
C ALA A 98 -5.83 -8.53 0.18
N MET A 99 -6.33 -9.49 -0.60
CA MET A 99 -7.65 -10.09 -0.40
C MET A 99 -7.74 -10.81 0.94
N VAL A 100 -6.72 -11.60 1.31
CA VAL A 100 -6.67 -12.34 2.58
C VAL A 100 -6.49 -11.38 3.77
N MET A 101 -5.62 -10.39 3.62
CA MET A 101 -5.31 -9.44 4.70
C MET A 101 -6.47 -8.49 5.00
N GLY A 102 -7.39 -8.23 4.07
CA GLY A 102 -8.51 -7.31 4.30
C GLY A 102 -9.34 -7.66 5.54
N ALA A 103 -9.69 -8.94 5.70
CA ALA A 103 -10.45 -9.41 6.88
C ALA A 103 -9.61 -9.34 8.17
N GLN A 104 -8.31 -9.64 8.08
CA GLN A 104 -7.40 -9.62 9.23
C GLN A 104 -7.09 -8.20 9.69
N ALA A 105 -6.96 -7.24 8.76
CA ALA A 105 -6.67 -5.85 9.04
C ALA A 105 -7.74 -5.20 9.91
N ILE A 106 -9.02 -5.47 9.64
CA ILE A 106 -10.13 -4.94 10.46
C ILE A 106 -10.06 -5.48 11.90
N ASN A 107 -9.78 -6.77 12.07
CA ASN A 107 -9.68 -7.36 13.40
C ASN A 107 -8.42 -6.86 14.15
N PHE A 108 -7.31 -6.66 13.44
CA PHE A 108 -6.09 -6.09 13.99
C PHE A 108 -6.31 -4.65 14.48
N ILE A 109 -6.90 -3.80 13.63
CA ILE A 109 -7.25 -2.42 13.98
C ILE A 109 -8.17 -2.39 15.19
N ARG A 110 -9.21 -3.24 15.20
CA ARG A 110 -10.12 -3.35 16.35
C ARG A 110 -9.37 -3.66 17.64
N GLY A 111 -8.48 -4.66 17.62
CA GLY A 111 -7.67 -5.04 18.78
C GLY A 111 -6.77 -3.91 19.27
N ARG A 112 -6.10 -3.18 18.35
CA ARG A 112 -5.24 -2.04 18.71
C ARG A 112 -6.06 -0.87 19.25
N LEU A 113 -7.24 -0.60 18.69
CA LEU A 113 -8.12 0.46 19.17
C LEU A 113 -8.62 0.18 20.58
N SER A 114 -9.04 -1.07 20.85
CA SER A 114 -9.44 -1.52 22.19
C SER A 114 -8.29 -1.38 23.20
N TYR A 115 -7.07 -1.75 22.81
CA TYR A 115 -5.88 -1.57 23.63
C TYR A 115 -5.64 -0.10 23.99
N HIS A 116 -5.63 0.81 23.01
CA HIS A 116 -5.40 2.23 23.25
C HIS A 116 -6.52 2.90 24.08
N ILE A 117 -7.77 2.41 24.02
CA ILE A 117 -8.84 2.84 24.94
C ILE A 117 -8.54 2.42 26.38
N SER A 118 -8.11 1.16 26.58
CA SER A 118 -7.83 0.64 27.92
C SER A 118 -6.60 1.29 28.57
N ALA A 119 -5.56 1.57 27.77
CA ALA A 119 -4.31 2.18 28.20
C ALA A 119 -4.33 3.73 28.16
N TYR A 120 -5.47 4.34 27.81
CA TYR A 120 -5.56 5.77 27.55
C TYR A 120 -5.08 6.65 28.71
N VAL A 121 -5.34 6.28 29.96
CA VAL A 121 -4.92 7.08 31.13
C VAL A 121 -3.46 6.83 31.50
N GLU A 122 -2.93 5.65 31.17
CA GLU A 122 -1.60 5.20 31.62
C GLU A 122 -0.50 5.54 30.61
N ASP A 123 -0.82 5.60 29.32
CA ASP A 123 0.14 5.73 28.23
C ASP A 123 -0.10 6.98 27.39
N GLN A 124 0.89 7.89 27.39
CA GLN A 124 0.85 9.12 26.60
C GLN A 124 0.77 8.85 25.09
N ASN A 125 1.35 7.74 24.60
CA ASN A 125 1.25 7.36 23.20
C ASN A 125 -0.20 6.99 22.84
N SER A 126 -0.88 6.25 23.73
CA SER A 126 -2.30 5.93 23.60
C SER A 126 -3.20 7.17 23.62
N ILE A 127 -2.90 8.18 24.45
CA ILE A 127 -3.58 9.49 24.42
C ILE A 127 -3.44 10.12 23.03
N ASN A 128 -2.20 10.31 22.58
CA ASN A 128 -1.90 11.01 21.33
C ASN A 128 -2.55 10.31 20.11
N ILE A 129 -2.46 8.98 20.05
CA ILE A 129 -3.02 8.18 18.95
C ILE A 129 -4.55 8.26 18.96
N MET A 130 -5.17 8.09 20.12
CA MET A 130 -6.62 8.04 20.21
C MET A 130 -7.26 9.41 19.99
N ASP A 131 -6.67 10.47 20.56
CA ASP A 131 -7.14 11.84 20.34
C ASP A 131 -7.05 12.21 18.85
N ALA A 132 -5.90 11.93 18.23
CA ALA A 132 -5.72 12.18 16.80
C ALA A 132 -6.67 11.35 15.94
N ALA A 133 -7.01 10.11 16.33
CA ALA A 133 -7.97 9.29 15.61
C ALA A 133 -9.38 9.87 15.73
N GLN A 134 -9.80 10.23 16.94
CA GLN A 134 -11.14 10.75 17.20
C GLN A 134 -11.39 12.10 16.54
N THR A 135 -10.41 13.01 16.59
CA THR A 135 -10.51 14.31 15.93
C THR A 135 -10.51 14.16 14.42
N ASN A 136 -9.61 13.36 13.84
CA ASN A 136 -9.49 13.27 12.38
C ASN A 136 -10.58 12.42 11.72
N PHE A 137 -11.09 11.40 12.40
CA PHE A 137 -12.19 10.56 11.89
C PHE A 137 -13.57 10.99 12.43
N ARG A 138 -13.64 12.06 13.25
CA ARG A 138 -14.88 12.60 13.83
C ARG A 138 -15.73 11.52 14.51
N CYS A 139 -15.08 10.76 15.37
CA CYS A 139 -15.61 9.57 16.00
C CYS A 139 -15.27 9.51 17.49
N CYS A 140 -15.92 8.63 18.24
CA CYS A 140 -15.63 8.45 19.67
C CYS A 140 -15.73 6.98 20.08
N GLY A 141 -14.68 6.48 20.73
CA GLY A 141 -14.58 5.08 21.16
C GLY A 141 -14.31 4.09 20.01
N GLU A 142 -14.45 2.79 20.29
CA GLU A 142 -14.17 1.72 19.33
C GLU A 142 -15.34 1.57 18.35
N ASN A 143 -16.49 1.12 18.87
CA ASN A 143 -17.74 0.95 18.16
C ASN A 143 -18.72 2.08 18.52
N PHE A 144 -18.67 2.55 19.78
CA PHE A 144 -19.51 3.63 20.28
C PHE A 144 -18.78 4.43 21.37
N TRP A 145 -19.24 5.65 21.62
CA TRP A 145 -18.75 6.49 22.72
C TRP A 145 -18.87 5.82 24.10
N LEU A 146 -19.81 4.89 24.28
CA LEU A 146 -19.98 4.11 25.52
C LEU A 146 -18.80 3.19 25.83
N ASP A 147 -17.91 2.91 24.86
CA ASP A 147 -16.72 2.09 25.09
C ASP A 147 -15.77 2.72 26.13
N TRP A 148 -15.83 4.04 26.29
CA TRP A 148 -15.12 4.77 27.34
C TRP A 148 -15.60 4.44 28.75
N GLY A 149 -16.81 3.91 28.91
CA GLY A 149 -17.30 3.42 30.21
C GLY A 149 -16.50 2.23 30.76
N ARG A 150 -15.71 1.54 29.93
CA ARG A 150 -14.77 0.47 30.33
C ARG A 150 -13.37 0.99 30.65
N SER A 151 -13.05 2.22 30.25
CA SER A 151 -11.73 2.81 30.46
C SER A 151 -11.59 3.35 31.88
N GLN A 152 -10.35 3.67 32.27
CA GLN A 152 -10.04 4.27 33.57
C GLN A 152 -10.57 5.70 33.75
N LEU A 153 -11.12 6.32 32.69
CA LEU A 153 -11.81 7.61 32.78
C LEU A 153 -13.04 7.54 33.70
N GLY A 154 -13.61 6.36 33.91
CA GLY A 154 -14.70 6.13 34.85
C GLY A 154 -16.08 6.56 34.34
N SER A 155 -17.12 5.98 34.91
CA SER A 155 -18.52 6.36 34.67
C SER A 155 -19.29 6.40 35.99
N THR A 156 -20.20 7.38 36.13
CA THR A 156 -21.01 7.53 37.35
C THR A 156 -22.48 7.39 36.98
N ALA A 157 -23.14 6.38 37.54
CA ALA A 157 -24.58 6.18 37.41
C ALA A 157 -25.26 6.48 38.74
N THR A 158 -26.15 7.47 38.76
CA THR A 158 -27.07 7.69 39.89
C THR A 158 -28.36 6.95 39.60
N THR A 159 -28.57 5.82 40.27
CA THR A 159 -29.88 5.19 40.35
C THR A 159 -30.76 6.07 41.22
N GLY A 160 -31.77 6.69 40.62
CA GLY A 160 -32.79 7.44 41.34
C GLY A 160 -33.64 6.50 42.18
N THR A 161 -33.23 6.23 43.41
CA THR A 161 -34.18 5.92 44.49
C THR A 161 -34.53 7.23 45.17
N SER A 162 -35.72 7.72 44.88
CA SER A 162 -36.37 8.78 45.65
C SER A 162 -36.53 8.25 47.09
N GLY A 163 -35.68 8.74 47.99
CA GLY A 163 -35.66 8.36 49.40
C GLY A 163 -35.12 9.54 50.19
N SER A 164 -36.03 10.16 50.94
CA SER A 164 -35.89 11.39 51.70
C SER A 164 -34.76 11.38 52.74
N ASN A 165 -34.17 12.57 52.92
CA ASN A 165 -33.47 13.10 54.09
C ASN A 165 -32.43 12.21 54.80
N GLY A 166 -31.15 12.50 54.52
CA GLY A 166 -30.05 12.15 55.42
C GLY A 166 -28.76 12.87 55.04
N ARG A 167 -28.35 13.85 55.86
CA ARG A 167 -26.99 14.43 55.84
C ARG A 167 -25.97 13.31 56.06
N ARG A 168 -25.46 12.70 54.99
CA ARG A 168 -24.27 11.84 55.03
C ARG A 168 -23.29 12.31 53.98
N ARG A 169 -22.07 12.61 54.46
CA ARG A 169 -20.87 12.94 53.68
C ARG A 169 -20.85 12.16 52.37
N ARG A 170 -20.93 12.87 51.23
CA ARG A 170 -20.70 12.33 49.89
C ARG A 170 -19.26 11.84 49.80
N ARG A 171 -19.00 10.60 50.23
CA ARG A 171 -17.87 9.83 49.69
C ARG A 171 -18.23 9.58 48.23
N ARG A 172 -17.49 10.19 47.30
CA ARG A 172 -17.44 9.75 45.90
C ARG A 172 -16.94 8.30 45.95
N GLN A 173 -17.87 7.34 45.90
CA GLN A 173 -17.52 5.95 45.70
C GLN A 173 -17.05 5.83 44.26
N PHE A 174 -15.74 5.72 44.10
CA PHE A 174 -15.11 5.25 42.87
C PHE A 174 -15.55 3.79 42.73
N TYR A 175 -16.52 3.53 41.85
CA TYR A 175 -17.05 2.17 41.67
C TYR A 175 -15.98 1.33 40.94
N PRO A 176 -15.48 0.25 41.55
CA PRO A 176 -14.61 -0.68 40.85
C PRO A 176 -15.47 -1.46 39.83
N TYR A 177 -15.18 -1.21 38.54
CA TYR A 177 -15.18 -2.17 37.43
C TYR A 177 -16.36 -3.14 37.20
N SER A 178 -17.54 -2.94 37.79
CA SER A 178 -18.73 -3.74 37.45
C SER A 178 -20.01 -2.93 37.64
N SER A 179 -20.29 -2.00 36.72
CA SER A 179 -21.60 -1.35 36.71
C SER A 179 -22.57 -2.11 35.79
N PRO A 180 -23.89 -2.09 36.09
CA PRO A 180 -24.94 -2.59 35.20
C PRO A 180 -24.87 -2.03 33.77
N LEU A 181 -24.16 -0.92 33.57
CA LEU A 181 -23.87 -0.32 32.27
C LEU A 181 -22.96 -1.22 31.43
N ILE A 182 -21.91 -1.80 32.00
CA ILE A 182 -21.00 -2.69 31.26
C ILE A 182 -21.76 -3.95 30.84
N ASP A 183 -22.64 -4.49 31.71
CA ASP A 183 -23.48 -5.63 31.35
C ASP A 183 -24.61 -5.28 30.37
N ALA A 184 -25.17 -4.07 30.43
CA ALA A 184 -26.16 -3.59 29.45
C ALA A 184 -25.52 -3.32 28.07
N VAL A 185 -24.30 -2.77 28.04
CA VAL A 185 -23.50 -2.56 26.82
C VAL A 185 -22.99 -3.89 26.27
N ARG A 186 -22.60 -4.85 27.13
CA ARG A 186 -22.18 -6.20 26.72
C ARG A 186 -23.36 -7.03 26.18
N LYS A 187 -24.58 -6.84 26.71
CA LYS A 187 -25.79 -7.55 26.25
C LYS A 187 -26.46 -7.00 24.99
N ARG A 188 -26.14 -5.79 24.50
CA ARG A 188 -26.81 -5.23 23.30
C ARG A 188 -25.87 -5.03 22.12
N ARG A 189 -25.90 -6.00 21.20
CA ARG A 189 -25.34 -5.88 19.85
C ARG A 189 -26.28 -5.24 18.82
N GLN A 190 -27.55 -4.94 19.15
CA GLN A 190 -28.50 -4.51 18.13
C GLN A 190 -29.53 -3.51 18.69
N ILE A 191 -30.07 -2.72 17.75
CA ILE A 191 -31.09 -1.68 17.87
C ILE A 191 -30.51 -0.27 18.12
N ILE A 192 -30.00 0.31 17.03
CA ILE A 192 -29.97 1.76 16.83
C ILE A 192 -31.13 2.07 15.89
N THR A 193 -32.27 2.43 16.45
CA THR A 193 -33.33 3.13 15.72
C THR A 193 -33.73 4.31 16.60
N GLY A 194 -33.35 5.52 16.19
CA GLY A 194 -33.81 6.76 16.83
C GLY A 194 -32.96 7.32 17.98
N GLY A 195 -31.73 6.86 18.20
CA GLY A 195 -30.79 7.50 19.15
C GLY A 195 -31.12 7.32 20.64
N THR A 196 -32.19 6.61 20.99
CA THR A 196 -32.55 6.28 22.38
C THR A 196 -32.13 4.84 22.71
N PHE A 197 -31.12 4.71 23.56
CA PHE A 197 -30.73 3.43 24.14
C PHE A 197 -31.78 3.02 25.19
N LEU A 198 -32.70 2.12 24.83
CA LEU A 198 -33.69 1.55 25.74
C LEU A 198 -32.99 0.89 26.95
N GLY A 199 -33.31 1.30 28.18
CA GLY A 199 -32.87 0.63 29.41
C GLY A 199 -31.67 1.24 30.14
N LEU A 200 -31.20 2.42 29.74
CA LEU A 200 -30.27 3.20 30.56
C LEU A 200 -31.04 3.89 31.71
N PRO A 201 -30.45 4.04 32.91
CA PRO A 201 -31.07 4.78 34.00
C PRO A 201 -31.37 6.23 33.57
N SER A 202 -32.40 6.83 34.16
CA SER A 202 -32.89 8.18 33.84
C SER A 202 -31.82 9.29 33.95
N SER A 203 -30.72 9.02 34.68
CA SER A 203 -29.52 9.83 34.68
C SER A 203 -28.27 8.94 34.70
N TYR A 204 -27.42 9.07 33.70
CA TYR A 204 -26.06 8.52 33.72
C TYR A 204 -25.07 9.55 33.16
N SER A 205 -23.83 9.47 33.64
CA SER A 205 -22.73 10.32 33.17
C SER A 205 -21.53 9.45 32.80
N VAL A 206 -20.94 9.74 31.64
CA VAL A 206 -19.71 9.09 31.18
C VAL A 206 -18.67 10.17 30.94
N ASN A 207 -17.46 9.89 31.39
CA ASN A 207 -16.29 10.72 31.13
C ASN A 207 -15.72 10.34 29.76
N LEU A 208 -15.62 11.31 28.88
CA LEU A 208 -15.10 11.15 27.53
C LEU A 208 -13.84 11.99 27.35
N PRO A 209 -12.89 11.57 26.49
CA PRO A 209 -11.81 12.43 26.03
C PRO A 209 -12.34 13.72 25.39
N LEU A 210 -11.60 14.82 25.54
CA LEU A 210 -11.94 16.09 24.91
C LEU A 210 -12.02 15.98 23.37
N SER A 211 -11.21 15.10 22.76
CA SER A 211 -11.23 14.78 21.33
C SER A 211 -12.55 14.18 20.83
N CYS A 212 -13.40 13.65 21.72
CA CYS A 212 -14.75 13.19 21.39
C CYS A 212 -15.79 14.30 21.33
N CYS A 213 -15.49 15.48 21.87
CA CYS A 213 -16.42 16.59 22.03
C CYS A 213 -16.29 17.59 20.86
N LYS A 214 -17.43 18.00 20.29
CA LYS A 214 -17.49 18.81 19.05
C LYS A 214 -17.22 20.30 19.30
N ASP A 215 -17.60 20.80 20.48
CA ASP A 215 -17.39 22.19 20.88
C ASP A 215 -16.56 22.24 22.16
N SER A 216 -15.44 22.96 22.10
CA SER A 216 -14.47 23.17 23.19
C SER A 216 -14.97 24.09 24.32
N GLY A 217 -16.28 24.26 24.46
CA GLY A 217 -16.90 25.08 25.52
C GLY A 217 -16.97 24.40 26.89
N VAL A 218 -16.41 23.20 27.05
CA VAL A 218 -16.45 22.45 28.31
C VAL A 218 -15.22 22.81 29.16
N SER A 219 -15.50 23.55 30.23
CA SER A 219 -14.54 24.05 31.20
C SER A 219 -14.21 22.99 32.25
N SER A 220 -13.03 22.36 32.16
CA SER A 220 -12.11 22.18 33.30
C SER A 220 -10.79 21.54 32.83
N PRO A 221 -9.69 22.31 32.71
CA PRO A 221 -8.38 21.78 32.39
C PRO A 221 -7.70 21.36 33.70
N ASN A 222 -7.99 20.18 34.21
CA ASN A 222 -7.21 19.61 35.31
C ASN A 222 -6.78 18.20 34.95
N SER A 223 -5.47 18.06 34.66
CA SER A 223 -4.68 16.86 34.37
C SER A 223 -4.78 16.26 32.95
N LEU A 224 -3.71 15.56 32.57
CA LEU A 224 -3.42 15.02 31.24
C LEU A 224 -4.65 14.37 30.57
N GLY A 225 -5.01 14.86 29.37
CA GLY A 225 -6.09 14.30 28.55
C GLY A 225 -7.49 14.78 28.95
N GLY A 226 -7.73 16.10 28.90
CA GLY A 226 -8.96 16.75 29.35
C GLY A 226 -10.25 15.96 29.08
N VAL A 227 -11.16 15.97 30.06
CA VAL A 227 -12.36 15.13 30.04
C VAL A 227 -13.60 15.99 29.85
N CYS A 228 -14.47 15.62 28.92
CA CYS A 228 -15.82 16.16 28.85
C CYS A 228 -16.82 15.19 29.49
N VAL A 229 -17.66 15.71 30.39
CA VAL A 229 -18.70 14.94 31.08
C VAL A 229 -20.02 15.14 30.37
N ILE A 230 -20.64 14.04 29.93
CA ILE A 230 -21.94 14.10 29.25
C ILE A 230 -23.01 13.55 30.17
N SER A 231 -24.04 14.36 30.44
CA SER A 231 -25.30 13.92 31.05
C SER A 231 -26.34 13.67 29.96
N VAL A 232 -27.19 12.65 30.14
CA VAL A 232 -28.26 12.23 29.21
C VAL A 232 -29.21 13.37 28.80
N SER A 233 -29.29 14.43 29.61
CA SER A 233 -30.07 15.64 29.31
C SER A 233 -29.49 16.51 28.20
N ASN A 234 -28.24 16.29 27.78
CA ASN A 234 -27.57 17.10 26.78
C ASN A 234 -27.79 16.58 25.37
N SER A 235 -28.05 17.51 24.45
CA SER A 235 -28.25 17.28 23.02
C SER A 235 -27.07 16.51 22.39
N SER A 236 -27.40 15.51 21.57
CA SER A 236 -26.49 14.69 20.75
C SER A 236 -25.60 15.50 19.79
N ASN A 237 -25.82 16.82 19.71
CA ASN A 237 -24.99 17.73 18.94
C ASN A 237 -23.63 18.05 19.57
N SER A 238 -23.43 17.78 20.87
CA SER A 238 -22.20 18.18 21.59
C SER A 238 -21.00 17.22 21.44
N PHE A 239 -21.20 16.01 20.91
CA PHE A 239 -20.16 14.97 20.82
C PHE A 239 -20.33 14.04 19.61
N TYR A 240 -19.31 13.24 19.32
CA TYR A 240 -19.37 12.18 18.31
C TYR A 240 -20.03 10.92 18.88
N VAL A 241 -21.17 10.52 18.29
CA VAL A 241 -21.92 9.32 18.74
C VAL A 241 -21.39 8.05 18.07
N SER A 242 -20.85 8.15 16.86
CA SER A 242 -20.32 7.03 16.09
C SER A 242 -18.92 6.61 16.56
N GLY A 243 -18.69 5.30 16.68
CA GLY A 243 -17.36 4.75 16.92
C GLY A 243 -16.38 5.00 15.80
N CYS A 244 -15.09 4.87 16.11
CA CYS A 244 -14.02 5.04 15.13
C CYS A 244 -13.88 3.84 14.19
N MET A 245 -14.28 2.64 14.61
CA MET A 245 -14.11 1.44 13.80
C MET A 245 -14.87 1.50 12.47
N PRO A 246 -16.15 1.90 12.37
CA PRO A 246 -16.82 2.03 11.07
C PRO A 246 -16.16 3.04 10.13
N ALA A 247 -15.72 4.20 10.67
CA ALA A 247 -15.05 5.24 9.89
C ALA A 247 -13.70 4.75 9.35
N ILE A 248 -12.88 4.14 10.21
CA ILE A 248 -11.59 3.58 9.83
C ILE A 248 -11.76 2.39 8.88
N ALA A 249 -12.74 1.52 9.11
CA ALA A 249 -13.01 0.37 8.24
C ALA A 249 -13.31 0.81 6.82
N ASN A 250 -14.18 1.81 6.64
CA ASN A 250 -14.53 2.32 5.31
C ASN A 250 -13.31 2.86 4.57
N VAL A 251 -12.42 3.56 5.29
CA VAL A 251 -11.17 4.06 4.73
C VAL A 251 -10.27 2.89 4.32
N VAL A 252 -10.06 1.90 5.18
CA VAL A 252 -9.21 0.74 4.87
C VAL A 252 -9.75 -0.08 3.70
N ILE A 253 -11.07 -0.32 3.66
CA ILE A 253 -11.73 -1.05 2.57
C ILE A 253 -11.58 -0.29 1.25
N SER A 254 -11.78 1.04 1.26
CA SER A 254 -11.59 1.87 0.06
C SER A 254 -10.14 1.83 -0.44
N GLN A 255 -9.15 1.89 0.46
CA GLN A 255 -7.74 1.78 0.10
C GLN A 255 -7.39 0.39 -0.46
N LEU A 256 -7.90 -0.68 0.14
CA LEU A 256 -7.70 -2.04 -0.35
C LEU A 256 -8.33 -2.25 -1.73
N ALA A 257 -9.53 -1.70 -1.98
CA ALA A 257 -10.16 -1.77 -3.30
C ALA A 257 -9.31 -1.07 -4.38
N GLY A 258 -8.76 0.10 -4.07
CA GLY A 258 -7.81 0.79 -4.94
C GLY A 258 -6.56 -0.05 -5.20
N PHE A 259 -5.97 -0.64 -4.15
CA PHE A 259 -4.81 -1.53 -4.29
C PHE A 259 -5.10 -2.74 -5.18
N VAL A 260 -6.24 -3.41 -4.97
CA VAL A 260 -6.69 -4.56 -5.76
C VAL A 260 -6.83 -4.18 -7.24
N LEU A 261 -7.48 -3.05 -7.53
CA LEU A 261 -7.67 -2.57 -8.89
C LEU A 261 -6.34 -2.31 -9.60
N ILE A 262 -5.45 -1.54 -8.98
CA ILE A 262 -4.19 -1.14 -9.61
C ILE A 262 -3.28 -2.36 -9.82
N ASN A 263 -3.17 -3.26 -8.84
CA ASN A 263 -2.38 -4.50 -9.00
C ASN A 263 -2.95 -5.43 -10.07
N THR A 264 -4.28 -5.51 -10.19
CA THR A 264 -4.93 -6.31 -11.25
C THR A 264 -4.60 -5.73 -12.63
N CYS A 265 -4.72 -4.41 -12.81
CA CYS A 265 -4.33 -3.74 -14.05
C CYS A 265 -2.84 -3.96 -14.37
N LEU A 266 -1.97 -3.84 -13.37
CA LEU A 266 -0.53 -4.06 -13.54
C LEU A 266 -0.22 -5.50 -13.95
N ALA A 267 -0.86 -6.49 -13.33
CA ALA A 267 -0.71 -7.90 -13.67
C ALA A 267 -1.12 -8.16 -15.13
N ILE A 268 -2.31 -7.70 -15.53
CA ILE A 268 -2.83 -7.86 -16.89
C ILE A 268 -1.88 -7.22 -17.91
N LEU A 269 -1.48 -5.96 -17.69
CA LEU A 269 -0.57 -5.28 -18.60
C LEU A 269 0.79 -5.97 -18.68
N SER A 270 1.30 -6.50 -17.56
CA SER A 270 2.58 -7.23 -17.54
C SER A 270 2.52 -8.52 -18.37
N PHE A 271 1.44 -9.29 -18.28
CA PHE A 271 1.27 -10.50 -19.09
C PHE A 271 0.99 -10.19 -20.57
N VAL A 272 0.20 -9.15 -20.86
CA VAL A 272 -0.01 -8.66 -22.23
C VAL A 272 1.32 -8.21 -22.83
N PHE A 273 2.13 -7.48 -22.06
CA PHE A 273 3.45 -7.01 -22.51
C PHE A 273 4.38 -8.17 -22.82
N PHE A 274 4.45 -9.16 -21.93
CA PHE A 274 5.18 -10.40 -22.14
C PHE A 274 4.75 -11.12 -23.43
N ALA A 275 3.44 -11.30 -23.62
CA ALA A 275 2.90 -11.95 -24.82
C ALA A 275 3.20 -11.19 -26.11
N LEU A 276 3.16 -9.85 -26.07
CA LEU A 276 3.52 -9.00 -27.20
C LEU A 276 5.01 -9.12 -27.56
N ILE A 277 5.90 -9.18 -26.57
CA ILE A 277 7.34 -9.38 -26.81
C ILE A 277 7.61 -10.77 -27.42
N ILE A 278 6.97 -11.83 -26.90
CA ILE A 278 7.10 -13.18 -27.49
C ILE A 278 6.64 -13.19 -28.94
N ARG A 279 5.47 -12.59 -29.24
CA ARG A 279 4.96 -12.53 -30.61
C ARG A 279 5.86 -11.73 -31.55
N MET A 280 6.58 -10.73 -31.04
CA MET A 280 7.48 -9.92 -31.84
C MET A 280 8.80 -10.64 -32.17
N PHE A 281 9.25 -11.55 -31.28
CA PHE A 281 10.47 -12.33 -31.49
C PHE A 281 10.24 -13.81 -31.13
N PRO A 282 9.52 -14.56 -31.97
CA PRO A 282 9.23 -15.97 -31.71
C PRO A 282 10.51 -16.81 -31.57
N ASP A 283 11.57 -16.45 -32.30
CA ASP A 283 12.87 -17.11 -32.29
C ASP A 283 13.58 -17.07 -30.92
N MET A 284 13.12 -16.23 -29.96
CA MET A 284 13.76 -16.12 -28.64
C MET A 284 13.62 -17.37 -27.76
N PHE A 285 12.60 -18.20 -28.01
CA PHE A 285 12.25 -19.34 -27.13
C PHE A 285 12.45 -20.70 -27.79
N ASP A 286 12.83 -20.75 -29.06
CA ASP A 286 13.18 -22.00 -29.74
C ASP A 286 14.71 -22.13 -29.84
N PRO A 287 15.34 -23.00 -29.00
CA PRO A 287 16.78 -23.20 -29.02
C PRO A 287 17.28 -23.79 -30.36
N ASN A 288 16.40 -24.41 -31.16
CA ASN A 288 16.75 -24.96 -32.46
C ASN A 288 16.79 -23.88 -33.56
N LEU A 289 15.98 -22.82 -33.44
CA LEU A 289 16.02 -21.67 -34.37
C LEU A 289 17.18 -20.72 -34.09
N ALA A 290 17.62 -20.60 -32.83
CA ALA A 290 18.72 -19.73 -32.42
C ALA A 290 20.08 -20.14 -33.04
N ASN A 291 20.26 -21.44 -33.31
CA ASN A 291 21.47 -22.01 -33.92
C ASN A 291 21.41 -22.08 -35.45
N ASN A 292 20.36 -21.56 -36.10
CA ASN A 292 20.27 -21.56 -37.55
C ASN A 292 21.16 -20.45 -38.15
N PRO A 293 22.24 -20.77 -38.87
CA PRO A 293 23.15 -19.77 -39.46
C PRO A 293 22.47 -18.87 -40.51
N ASN A 294 21.29 -19.27 -41.01
CA ASN A 294 20.53 -18.48 -41.99
C ASN A 294 19.47 -17.57 -41.34
N ASN A 295 19.42 -17.42 -40.01
CA ASN A 295 18.42 -16.57 -39.37
C ASN A 295 18.70 -15.07 -39.66
N PRO A 296 17.82 -14.35 -40.37
CA PRO A 296 18.01 -12.93 -40.67
C PRO A 296 18.03 -12.04 -39.42
N ASN A 297 17.50 -12.50 -38.28
CA ASN A 297 17.54 -11.78 -37.00
C ASN A 297 18.91 -11.85 -36.30
N ASN A 298 19.80 -12.76 -36.72
CA ASN A 298 21.18 -12.87 -36.20
C ASN A 298 22.16 -11.89 -36.86
N LYS A 299 21.74 -11.16 -37.89
CA LYS A 299 22.53 -10.06 -38.43
C LYS A 299 22.42 -8.87 -37.47
N GLN A 300 23.24 -8.89 -36.42
CA GLN A 300 23.55 -7.67 -35.67
C GLN A 300 23.99 -6.59 -36.68
N PRO A 301 23.46 -5.36 -36.62
CA PRO A 301 24.01 -4.27 -37.41
C PRO A 301 25.46 -4.07 -36.95
N LEU A 302 26.38 -4.52 -37.81
CA LEU A 302 27.81 -4.29 -37.65
C LEU A 302 28.02 -2.77 -37.57
N PRO A 303 28.81 -2.24 -36.62
CA PRO A 303 29.15 -0.82 -36.58
C PRO A 303 29.67 -0.39 -37.95
N ASN A 304 29.12 0.69 -38.49
CA ASN A 304 29.43 1.21 -39.83
C ASN A 304 30.94 1.52 -40.03
N ASP A 305 31.71 1.58 -38.95
CA ASP A 305 33.14 1.89 -38.96
C ASP A 305 34.02 0.72 -39.46
N MET A 306 33.49 -0.50 -39.60
CA MET A 306 34.21 -1.62 -40.24
C MET A 306 33.84 -1.86 -41.71
N GLN A 307 32.74 -1.28 -42.22
CA GLN A 307 32.38 -1.45 -43.63
C GLN A 307 33.25 -0.60 -44.58
N GLN A 308 33.97 0.41 -44.07
CA GLN A 308 34.93 1.16 -44.89
C GLN A 308 36.28 0.46 -45.11
N GLN A 309 36.65 -0.54 -44.28
CA GLN A 309 37.89 -1.29 -44.51
C GLN A 309 37.72 -2.48 -45.46
N GLN A 310 36.50 -3.02 -45.62
CA GLN A 310 36.27 -4.16 -46.52
C GLN A 310 36.05 -3.75 -47.99
N ASN A 311 35.74 -2.49 -48.25
CA ASN A 311 35.56 -1.96 -49.62
C ASN A 311 36.85 -1.34 -50.21
N GLN A 312 37.99 -1.43 -49.52
CA GLN A 312 39.30 -1.06 -50.08
C GLN A 312 40.15 -2.24 -50.57
N ASN A 313 39.72 -3.49 -50.36
CA ASN A 313 40.37 -4.67 -50.95
C ASN A 313 39.65 -5.12 -52.23
N VAL A 314 39.68 -4.23 -53.24
CA VAL A 314 39.39 -4.59 -54.62
C VAL A 314 40.69 -5.07 -55.27
N GLY A 315 40.73 -6.35 -55.64
CA GLY A 315 41.43 -6.83 -56.84
C GLY A 315 42.94 -7.10 -56.75
N TYR A 316 43.32 -8.33 -56.38
CA TYR A 316 44.50 -8.96 -56.97
C TYR A 316 44.07 -10.19 -57.76
N TYR A 317 44.07 -10.04 -59.09
CA TYR A 317 44.03 -11.17 -60.02
C TYR A 317 45.33 -11.96 -59.87
N TYR A 318 45.24 -13.21 -59.41
CA TYR A 318 46.35 -14.16 -59.46
C TYR A 318 46.47 -14.69 -60.89
N ASN A 319 47.50 -14.25 -61.62
CA ASN A 319 47.91 -14.83 -62.88
C ASN A 319 48.88 -15.99 -62.58
N ASN A 320 48.40 -17.23 -62.67
CA ASN A 320 49.22 -18.44 -62.51
C ASN A 320 49.99 -18.67 -63.81
N ASN A 321 51.23 -18.16 -63.93
CA ASN A 321 52.18 -18.56 -64.97
C ASN A 321 53.64 -18.18 -64.66
N ASP A 322 54.11 -18.40 -63.42
CA ASP A 322 55.54 -18.22 -63.12
C ASP A 322 56.07 -19.36 -62.20
N PRO A 323 56.96 -20.24 -62.68
CA PRO A 323 57.40 -21.42 -61.93
C PRO A 323 58.60 -21.18 -61.00
N ASN A 324 58.94 -19.93 -60.62
CA ASN A 324 60.20 -19.65 -59.91
C ASN A 324 60.14 -18.60 -58.77
N ALA A 325 59.06 -18.55 -57.99
CA ALA A 325 59.01 -17.68 -56.81
C ALA A 325 59.48 -18.40 -55.53
N ASN A 326 60.74 -18.15 -55.14
CA ASN A 326 61.29 -18.53 -53.84
C ASN A 326 60.62 -17.71 -52.71
N TYR A 327 60.07 -18.40 -51.71
CA TYR A 327 59.48 -17.79 -50.52
C TYR A 327 60.55 -17.48 -49.47
N ALA A 328 60.76 -16.19 -49.17
CA ALA A 328 61.47 -15.75 -47.97
C ALA A 328 60.44 -15.30 -46.92
N TYR A 329 60.42 -15.97 -45.77
CA TYR A 329 59.58 -15.61 -44.63
C TYR A 329 60.32 -14.61 -43.73
N THR A 330 59.75 -13.43 -43.53
CA THR A 330 60.17 -12.48 -42.49
C THR A 330 59.16 -12.49 -41.33
N LEU A 331 59.65 -12.85 -40.14
CA LEU A 331 58.91 -12.81 -38.88
C LEU A 331 58.79 -11.36 -38.35
N PRO A 332 57.68 -10.97 -37.72
CA PRO A 332 57.53 -9.63 -37.16
C PRO A 332 58.20 -9.52 -35.78
N GLN A 333 58.91 -8.41 -35.56
CA GLN A 333 59.52 -8.05 -34.29
C GLN A 333 58.48 -7.65 -33.23
N GLN A 334 58.70 -8.11 -32.00
CA GLN A 334 57.99 -7.70 -30.79
C GLN A 334 58.48 -6.33 -30.31
N THR A 335 57.56 -5.40 -30.07
CA THR A 335 57.83 -4.12 -29.42
C THR A 335 57.77 -4.25 -27.90
N VAL A 336 58.87 -3.89 -27.25
CA VAL A 336 59.02 -3.74 -25.80
C VAL A 336 58.57 -2.33 -25.42
N TYR A 337 57.63 -2.21 -24.48
CA TYR A 337 57.30 -0.94 -23.82
C TYR A 337 58.14 -0.81 -22.54
N GLN A 338 58.85 0.30 -22.41
CA GLN A 338 59.38 0.84 -21.15
C GLN A 338 58.43 1.91 -20.62
#